data_AF-A0A1F5S321-F1
#
_entry.id   AF-A0A1F5S321-F1
#
_cell.length_a   1.000
_cell.length_b   1.000
_cell.length_c   1.000
_cell.angle_alpha   90.00
_cell.angle_beta   90.00
_cell.angle_gamma   90.00
#
_symmetry.space_group_name_H-M   'P 1'
#
loop_
_entity.id
_entity.type
_entity.pdbx_description
1 polymer ?
#
loop_
_entity_poly.entity_id
_entity_poly.type
_entity_poly.pdbx_seq_one_letter_code
_entity_poly.pdbx_strand_id
1 'polypeptide(L)'
;MDQKDEKVEKNNKEGVWSALSLAWQLGYTIAIPIVVLALGGRFLDRYFGTSPWLLLAGVFLSLGLSTVAVYYKTIKIIATTEKEIKESQKNKL
;
A
#
# COMPACT_ATOMS: atom_id res chain seq x y z
N MET A 1 -44.44 6.54 -7.88
CA MET A 1 -43.06 6.28 -7.42
C MET A 1 -42.21 7.47 -7.82
N ASP A 2 -41.57 8.10 -6.85
CA ASP A 2 -40.93 9.42 -6.95
C ASP A 2 -39.51 9.29 -7.52
N GLN A 3 -39.15 10.11 -8.52
CA GLN A 3 -37.82 10.07 -9.17
C GLN A 3 -36.64 10.40 -8.23
N LYS A 4 -36.93 10.86 -7.01
CA LYS A 4 -35.94 11.27 -6.02
C LYS A 4 -35.33 10.08 -5.28
N ASP A 5 -36.06 8.98 -5.15
CA ASP A 5 -35.60 7.76 -4.47
C ASP A 5 -34.54 7.00 -5.30
N GLU A 6 -34.65 7.01 -6.63
CA GLU A 6 -33.70 6.34 -7.53
C GLU A 6 -32.32 7.03 -7.56
N LYS A 7 -32.27 8.37 -7.43
CA LYS A 7 -31.00 9.13 -7.45
C LYS A 7 -30.19 8.99 -6.15
N VAL A 8 -30.83 8.80 -5.00
CA VAL A 8 -30.15 8.64 -3.70
C VAL A 8 -29.53 7.24 -3.57
N GLU A 9 -30.16 6.21 -4.15
CA GLU A 9 -29.65 4.84 -4.13
C GLU A 9 -28.46 4.64 -5.08
N LYS A 10 -28.46 5.27 -6.26
CA LYS A 10 -27.34 5.20 -7.22
C LYS A 10 -26.03 5.77 -6.66
N ASN A 11 -26.08 6.94 -6.01
CA ASN A 11 -24.90 7.58 -5.41
C ASN A 11 -24.27 6.73 -4.29
N ASN A 12 -25.10 6.07 -3.47
CA ASN A 12 -24.60 5.18 -2.42
C ASN A 12 -23.99 3.90 -2.99
N LYS A 13 -24.64 3.30 -4.02
CA LYS A 13 -24.08 2.14 -4.72
C LYS A 13 -22.71 2.49 -5.31
N GLU A 14 -22.60 3.59 -6.04
CA GLU A 14 -21.33 4.05 -6.64
C GLU A 14 -20.23 4.26 -5.59
N GLY A 15 -20.55 4.88 -4.44
CA GLY A 15 -19.61 5.03 -3.32
C GLY A 15 -19.14 3.71 -2.72
N VAL A 16 -20.06 2.74 -2.54
CA VAL A 16 -19.74 1.40 -2.01
C VAL A 16 -18.88 0.61 -3.00
N TRP A 17 -19.18 0.65 -4.30
CA TRP A 17 -18.36 0.02 -5.34
C TRP A 17 -16.96 0.63 -5.40
N SER A 18 -16.85 1.95 -5.25
CA SER A 18 -15.56 2.64 -5.24
C SER A 18 -14.73 2.29 -3.99
N ALA A 19 -15.34 2.22 -2.81
CA ALA A 19 -14.67 1.79 -1.58
C ALA A 19 -14.22 0.32 -1.66
N LEU A 20 -15.04 -0.55 -2.25
CA LEU A 20 -14.70 -1.96 -2.46
C LEU A 20 -13.54 -2.12 -3.44
N SER A 21 -13.52 -1.34 -4.52
CA SER A 21 -12.39 -1.30 -5.47
C SER A 21 -11.09 -0.89 -4.79
N LEU A 22 -11.13 0.13 -3.93
CA LEU A 22 -9.96 0.58 -3.17
C LEU A 22 -9.49 -0.49 -2.17
N ALA A 23 -10.42 -1.11 -1.44
CA ALA A 23 -10.12 -2.18 -0.50
C ALA A 23 -9.52 -3.40 -1.22
N TRP A 24 -10.05 -3.77 -2.39
CA TRP A 24 -9.49 -4.82 -3.24
C TRP A 24 -8.08 -4.46 -3.71
N GLN A 25 -7.88 -3.22 -4.14
CA GLN A 25 -6.59 -2.72 -4.59
C GLN A 25 -5.51 -2.82 -3.51
N LEU A 26 -5.84 -2.36 -2.30
CA LEU A 26 -4.96 -2.47 -1.14
C LEU A 26 -4.75 -3.93 -0.73
N GLY A 27 -5.81 -4.73 -0.74
CA GLY A 27 -5.80 -6.15 -0.40
C GLY A 27 -4.81 -6.93 -1.25
N TYR A 28 -4.90 -6.85 -2.59
CA TYR A 28 -3.99 -7.59 -3.45
C TYR A 28 -2.56 -7.02 -3.39
N THR A 29 -2.40 -5.70 -3.25
CA THR A 29 -1.07 -5.07 -3.17
C THR A 29 -0.26 -5.59 -2.00
N ILE A 30 -0.93 -5.94 -0.89
CA ILE A 30 -0.30 -6.50 0.31
C ILE A 30 -0.27 -8.03 0.26
N ALA A 31 -1.35 -8.68 -0.14
CA ALA A 31 -1.46 -10.15 -0.11
C ALA A 31 -0.51 -10.83 -1.10
N ILE A 32 -0.35 -10.29 -2.32
CA ILE A 32 0.52 -10.88 -3.34
C ILE A 32 1.97 -11.01 -2.86
N PRO A 33 2.67 -9.94 -2.41
CA PRO A 33 4.05 -10.08 -1.96
C PRO A 33 4.19 -10.98 -0.74
N ILE A 34 3.23 -10.97 0.19
CA ILE A 34 3.24 -11.88 1.35
C ILE A 34 3.17 -13.34 0.89
N VAL A 35 2.21 -13.68 0.03
CA VAL A 35 2.03 -15.05 -0.46
C VAL A 35 3.22 -15.50 -1.30
N VAL A 36 3.73 -14.64 -2.19
CA VAL A 36 4.90 -14.94 -3.03
C VAL A 36 6.14 -15.18 -2.17
N LEU A 37 6.41 -14.33 -1.18
CA LEU A 37 7.56 -14.49 -0.30
C LEU A 37 7.40 -15.66 0.66
N ALA A 38 6.20 -15.92 1.18
CA ALA A 38 5.93 -17.04 2.07
C ALA A 38 6.05 -18.39 1.34
N LEU A 39 5.46 -18.51 0.15
CA LEU A 39 5.54 -19.73 -0.66
C LEU A 39 6.93 -19.90 -1.26
N GLY A 40 7.54 -18.83 -1.76
CA GLY A 40 8.92 -18.84 -2.26
C GLY A 40 9.92 -19.22 -1.17
N GLY A 41 9.81 -18.61 0.02
CA GLY A 41 10.63 -18.94 1.18
C GLY A 41 10.43 -20.37 1.63
N ARG A 42 9.18 -20.86 1.71
CA ARG A 42 8.88 -22.26 2.07
C ARG A 42 9.42 -23.27 1.04
N PHE A 43 9.34 -22.95 -0.25
CA PHE A 43 9.86 -23.82 -1.30
C PHE A 43 11.39 -23.91 -1.22
N LEU A 44 12.03 -22.77 -0.98
CA LEU A 44 13.49 -22.69 -0.87
C LEU A 44 13.99 -23.36 0.43
N ASP A 45 13.32 -23.17 1.57
CA ASP A 45 13.61 -23.89 2.83
C ASP A 45 13.48 -25.42 2.64
N ARG A 46 12.48 -25.88 1.88
CA ARG A 46 12.29 -27.32 1.58
C ARG A 46 13.36 -27.87 0.62
N TYR A 47 13.85 -27.05 -0.31
CA TYR A 47 14.90 -27.45 -1.26
C TYR A 47 16.27 -27.56 -0.58
N PHE A 48 16.57 -26.67 0.37
CA PHE A 48 17.84 -26.69 1.10
C PHE A 48 17.83 -27.58 2.37
N GLY A 49 16.68 -28.13 2.76
CA GLY A 49 16.56 -29.07 3.88
C GLY A 49 16.80 -28.43 5.26
N THR A 50 16.85 -27.11 5.34
CA THR A 50 17.03 -26.36 6.58
C THR A 50 15.68 -25.96 7.18
N SER A 51 15.52 -26.11 8.50
CA SER A 51 14.45 -25.46 9.30
C SER A 51 14.28 -23.99 8.88
N PRO A 52 13.10 -23.35 9.04
CA PRO A 52 12.62 -22.27 8.15
C PRO A 52 13.37 -20.93 8.29
N TRP A 53 14.64 -20.94 7.92
CA TRP A 53 15.61 -19.86 8.10
C TRP A 53 15.53 -18.87 6.95
N LEU A 54 15.21 -19.31 5.73
CA LEU A 54 14.96 -18.40 4.60
C LEU A 54 13.66 -17.63 4.77
N LEU A 55 12.63 -18.27 5.33
CA LEU A 55 11.40 -17.58 5.72
C LEU A 55 11.68 -16.50 6.76
N LEU A 56 12.48 -16.81 7.78
CA LEU A 56 12.86 -15.84 8.82
C LEU A 56 13.73 -14.71 8.25
N ALA A 57 14.72 -15.03 7.42
CA ALA A 57 15.55 -14.04 6.73
C ALA A 57 14.74 -13.14 5.80
N GLY A 58 13.78 -13.70 5.05
CA GLY A 58 12.88 -12.95 4.18
C GLY A 58 11.98 -11.98 4.95
N VAL A 59 11.48 -12.37 6.13
CA VAL A 59 10.72 -11.48 7.01
C VAL A 59 11.59 -10.31 7.49
N PHE A 60 12.81 -10.58 7.99
CA PHE A 60 13.72 -9.51 8.41
C PHE A 60 14.13 -8.59 7.25
N LEU A 61 14.37 -9.16 6.08
CA LEU A 61 14.72 -8.39 4.88
C LEU A 61 13.55 -7.51 4.41
N SER A 62 12.32 -8.04 4.42
CA SER A 62 11.10 -7.29 4.10
C SER A 62 10.87 -6.14 5.07
N LEU A 63 11.04 -6.38 6.37
CA LEU A 63 10.94 -5.35 7.42
C LEU A 63 11.96 -4.24 7.20
N GLY A 64 13.22 -4.60 6.92
CA GLY A 64 14.28 -3.64 6.64
C GLY A 64 14.00 -2.80 5.39
N LEU A 65 13.69 -3.45 4.27
CA LEU A 65 13.39 -2.79 2.99
C LEU A 65 12.17 -1.86 3.11
N SER A 66 11.12 -2.30 3.79
CA SER A 66 9.90 -1.52 3.96
C SER A 66 10.15 -0.28 4.84
N THR A 67 10.93 -0.43 5.91
CA THR A 67 11.31 0.70 6.78
C THR A 67 12.12 1.74 6.03
N VAL A 68 13.11 1.30 5.25
CA VAL A 68 13.95 2.18 4.42
C VAL A 68 13.10 2.90 3.37
N ALA A 69 12.23 2.17 2.65
CA ALA A 69 11.38 2.75 1.61
C ALA A 69 10.42 3.82 2.16
N VAL A 70 9.80 3.56 3.33
CA VAL A 70 8.93 4.53 4.00
C VAL A 70 9.72 5.75 4.46
N TYR A 71 10.88 5.55 5.09
CA TYR A 71 11.74 6.65 5.54
C TYR A 71 12.12 7.60 4.39
N TYR A 72 12.58 7.05 3.26
CA TYR A 72 12.93 7.85 2.08
C TYR A 72 11.72 8.57 1.48
N LYS A 73 10.55 7.92 1.41
CA LYS A 73 9.32 8.56 0.93
C LYS A 73 8.91 9.71 1.86
N THR A 74 8.95 9.50 3.17
CA THR A 74 8.56 10.52 4.16
C THR A 74 9.46 11.74 4.09
N ILE A 75 10.80 11.57 4.03
CA ILE A 75 11.73 12.70 3.88
C ILE A 75 11.52 13.42 2.56
N LYS A 76 11.29 12.69 1.46
CA LYS A 76 11.02 13.30 0.17
C LYS A 76 9.74 14.13 0.19
N ILE A 77 8.67 13.62 0.79
CA ILE A 77 7.40 14.33 0.92
C ILE A 77 7.60 15.61 1.75
N ILE A 78 8.25 15.52 2.91
CA ILE A 78 8.51 16.69 3.76
C ILE A 78 9.32 17.75 3.01
N ALA A 79 10.37 17.35 2.30
CA ALA A 79 11.20 18.26 1.52
C ALA A 79 10.47 18.90 0.33
N THR A 80 9.54 18.18 -0.31
CA THR A 80 8.70 18.72 -1.38
C THR A 80 7.64 19.68 -0.82
N THR A 81 6.99 19.32 0.28
CA THR A 81 6.00 20.18 0.96
C THR A 81 6.64 21.49 1.43
N GLU A 82 7.86 21.46 1.96
CA GLU A 82 8.56 22.66 2.42
C GLU A 82 8.91 23.62 1.25
N LYS A 83 9.21 23.07 0.07
CA LYS A 83 9.45 23.86 -1.15
C LYS A 83 8.18 24.50 -1.68
N GLU A 84 7.07 23.76 -1.77
CA GLU A 84 5.80 24.30 -2.27
C GLU A 84 5.23 25.41 -1.37
N ILE A 85 5.41 25.30 -0.04
CA ILE A 85 5.00 26.34 0.90
C ILE A 85 5.82 27.62 0.71
N LYS A 86 7.15 27.51 0.54
CA LYS A 86 8.02 28.68 0.29
C LYS A 86 7.73 29.36 -1.04
N GLU A 87 7.43 28.59 -2.09
CA GLU A 87 7.14 29.13 -3.42
C GLU A 87 5.75 29.79 -3.49
N SER A 88 4.76 29.22 -2.79
CA SER A 88 3.42 29.80 -2.66
C SER A 88 3.39 31.12 -1.87
N GLN A 89 4.28 31.28 -0.89
CA GLN A 89 4.42 32.53 -0.12
C GLN A 89 5.14 33.61 -0.94
N LYS A 90 6.17 33.23 -1.72
CA LYS A 90 6.93 34.17 -2.57
C LYS A 90 6.11 34.74 -3.73
N ASN A 91 5.16 33.98 -4.28
CA ASN A 91 4.33 34.42 -5.41
C ASN A 91 3.12 35.28 -4.98
N LYS A 92 2.91 35.47 -3.67
CA LYS A 92 1.86 36.34 -3.09
C LYS A 92 2.38 37.69 -2.59
N LEU A 93 3.69 37.93 -2.67
CA LEU A 93 4.38 39.20 -2.38
C LEU A 93 4.80 39.86 -3.69
#